data_AF-A0A5B1BK20-F1
#
_entry.id   AF-A0A5B1BK20-F1
#
_cell.length_a   1.000
_cell.length_b   1.000
_cell.length_c   1.000
_cell.angle_alpha   90.00
_cell.angle_beta   90.00
_cell.angle_gamma   90.00
#
_symmetry.space_group_name_H-M   'P 1'
#
loop_
_entity.id
_entity.type
_entity.pdbx_description
1 polymer ?
#
loop_
_entity_poly.entity_id
_entity_poly.type
_entity_poly.pdbx_seq_one_letter_code
_entity_poly.pdbx_strand_id
1 'polypeptide(L)'
;MTHKGCALDGQERALAVGKVRAWRLILASLQDDGDSTERIIDEVEDCPACLRGLIEFLAGSTSSAFTTIAGGSRTAAINRTEELLSEAIEEAEGV
;
A
#
# COMPACT_ATOMS: atom_id res chain seq x y z
N MET A 1 -19.95 -8.72 12.50
CA MET A 1 -19.63 -7.29 12.57
C MET A 1 -18.59 -7.02 11.50
N THR A 2 -18.97 -6.30 10.45
CA THR A 2 -18.04 -5.77 9.45
C THR A 2 -17.20 -4.68 10.13
N HIS A 3 -15.92 -4.93 10.33
CA HIS A 3 -15.01 -3.95 10.93
C HIS A 3 -14.99 -2.69 10.04
N LYS A 4 -15.02 -1.50 10.63
CA LYS A 4 -14.80 -0.26 9.88
C LYS A 4 -13.44 -0.38 9.18
N GLY A 5 -13.40 -0.26 7.85
CA GLY A 5 -12.20 -0.50 7.04
C GLY A 5 -12.05 -1.93 6.49
N CYS A 6 -12.78 -2.92 7.02
CA CYS A 6 -12.98 -4.26 6.44
C CYS A 6 -14.30 -4.28 5.67
N ALA A 7 -14.33 -3.62 4.52
CA ALA A 7 -15.56 -3.38 3.77
C ALA A 7 -15.41 -3.83 2.31
N LEU A 8 -15.10 -5.11 2.05
CA LEU A 8 -14.91 -5.55 0.67
C LEU A 8 -15.56 -6.93 0.48
N ASP A 9 -16.70 -6.92 -0.20
CA ASP A 9 -17.45 -8.10 -0.63
C ASP A 9 -16.64 -8.84 -1.71
N GLY A 10 -15.64 -9.61 -1.28
CA GLY A 10 -14.80 -10.41 -2.19
C GLY A 10 -13.31 -10.26 -1.95
N GLN A 11 -12.60 -11.39 -2.06
CA GLN A 11 -11.15 -11.50 -1.90
C GLN A 11 -10.39 -10.58 -2.86
N GLU A 12 -10.90 -10.40 -4.08
CA GLU A 12 -10.28 -9.61 -5.14
C GLU A 12 -10.23 -8.12 -4.79
N ARG A 13 -11.36 -7.57 -4.34
CA ARG A 13 -11.46 -6.18 -3.89
C ARG A 13 -10.62 -5.93 -2.64
N ALA A 14 -10.57 -6.91 -1.71
CA ALA A 14 -9.70 -6.85 -0.52
C ALA A 14 -8.21 -6.76 -0.86
N LEU A 15 -7.76 -7.50 -1.86
CA LEU A 15 -6.38 -7.44 -2.35
C LEU A 15 -6.08 -6.09 -3.01
N ALA A 16 -6.99 -5.58 -3.84
CA ALA A 16 -6.81 -4.29 -4.52
C ALA A 16 -6.67 -3.12 -3.53
N VAL A 17 -7.52 -3.05 -2.50
CA VAL A 17 -7.41 -2.04 -1.45
C VAL A 17 -6.16 -2.23 -0.58
N GLY A 18 -5.76 -3.48 -0.31
CA GLY A 18 -4.50 -3.79 0.38
C GLY A 18 -3.28 -3.25 -0.38
N LYS A 19 -3.26 -3.42 -1.70
CA LYS A 19 -2.21 -2.88 -2.60
C LYS A 19 -2.13 -1.35 -2.55
N VAL A 20 -3.27 -0.65 -2.61
CA VAL A 20 -3.32 0.82 -2.49
C VAL A 20 -2.74 1.29 -1.15
N ARG A 21 -3.16 0.67 -0.04
CA ARG A 21 -2.66 1.03 1.30
C ARG A 21 -1.15 0.78 1.44
N ALA A 22 -0.65 -0.30 0.87
CA ALA A 22 0.78 -0.61 0.89
C ALA A 22 1.62 0.44 0.16
N TRP A 23 1.16 0.90 -1.01
CA TRP A 23 1.85 1.96 -1.74
C TRP A 23 1.82 3.30 -1.02
N ARG A 24 0.69 3.66 -0.41
CA ARG A 24 0.60 4.85 0.45
C ARG A 24 1.59 4.78 1.61
N LEU A 25 1.74 3.61 2.23
CA LEU A 25 2.68 3.41 3.34
C LEU A 25 4.14 3.57 2.90
N ILE A 26 4.49 3.00 1.73
CA ILE A 26 5.83 3.15 1.15
C ILE A 26 6.10 4.63 0.81
N LEU A 27 5.13 5.34 0.23
CA LEU A 27 5.26 6.76 -0.11
C LEU A 27 5.46 7.63 1.13
N ALA A 28 4.64 7.42 2.17
CA ALA A 28 4.77 8.14 3.44
C ALA A 28 6.15 7.88 4.08
N SER A 29 6.63 6.65 4.07
CA SER A 29 7.97 6.30 4.55
C SER A 29 9.08 6.97 3.72
N LEU A 30 8.96 6.97 2.39
CA LEU A 30 9.90 7.67 1.51
C LEU A 30 9.87 9.19 1.72
N GLN A 31 8.74 9.77 2.12
CA GLN A 31 8.59 11.20 2.38
C GLN A 31 8.95 11.59 3.83
N ASP A 32 9.23 10.61 4.70
CA ASP A 32 9.44 10.81 6.15
C ASP A 32 8.19 11.43 6.82
N ASP A 33 7.00 11.05 6.31
CA ASP A 33 5.69 11.49 6.82
C ASP A 33 5.16 10.46 7.83
N GLY A 34 5.55 10.66 9.10
CA GLY A 34 5.13 9.83 10.22
C GLY A 34 3.62 9.86 10.47
N ASP A 35 3.00 11.04 10.33
CA ASP A 35 1.55 11.21 10.56
C ASP A 35 0.74 10.39 9.56
N SER A 36 1.12 10.43 8.28
CA SER A 36 0.47 9.62 7.25
C SER A 36 0.73 8.13 7.46
N THR A 37 1.93 7.76 7.91
CA THR A 37 2.27 6.37 8.25
C THR A 37 1.35 5.81 9.33
N GLU A 38 1.18 6.53 10.45
CA GLU A 38 0.28 6.13 11.54
C GLU A 38 -1.16 6.03 11.06
N ARG A 39 -1.63 7.03 10.31
CA ARG A 39 -3.01 7.07 9.81
C ARG A 39 -3.33 5.91 8.86
N ILE A 40 -2.38 5.45 8.04
CA ILE A 40 -2.55 4.29 7.15
C ILE A 40 -2.55 2.98 7.93
N ILE A 41 -1.73 2.87 8.98
CA ILE A 41 -1.75 1.70 9.87
C ILE A 41 -3.11 1.63 10.60
N ASP A 42 -3.63 2.76 11.05
CA ASP A 42 -4.95 2.86 11.65
C ASP A 42 -6.07 2.46 10.67
N GLU A 43 -5.96 2.74 9.37
CA GLU A 43 -6.96 2.30 8.37
C GLU A 43 -7.05 0.76 8.23
N VAL A 44 -6.03 0.02 8.65
CA VAL A 44 -6.02 -1.45 8.65
C VAL A 44 -6.68 -2.00 9.92
N GLU A 45 -6.66 -1.23 11.02
CA GLU A 45 -7.11 -1.60 12.37
C GLU A 45 -6.69 -3.06 12.72
N ASP A 46 -7.53 -3.78 13.48
CA ASP A 46 -7.33 -5.18 13.87
C ASP A 46 -7.80 -6.19 12.79
N CYS A 47 -7.95 -5.79 11.53
CA CYS A 47 -8.44 -6.71 10.49
C CYS A 47 -7.33 -7.67 10.02
N PRO A 48 -7.38 -8.97 10.36
CA PRO A 48 -6.28 -9.89 10.04
C PRO A 48 -6.11 -10.11 8.54
N ALA A 49 -7.20 -10.02 7.77
CA ALA A 49 -7.17 -10.17 6.32
C ALA A 49 -6.50 -8.96 5.63
N CYS A 50 -6.82 -7.73 6.07
CA CYS A 50 -6.19 -6.52 5.56
C CYS A 50 -4.71 -6.47 5.96
N LEU A 51 -4.37 -6.84 7.18
CA LEU A 51 -2.99 -6.94 7.64
C LEU A 51 -2.19 -7.98 6.84
N ARG A 52 -2.79 -9.15 6.60
CA ARG A 52 -2.18 -10.19 5.78
C ARG A 52 -1.93 -9.71 4.34
N GLY A 53 -2.91 -9.09 3.70
CA GLY A 53 -2.76 -8.56 2.34
C GLY A 53 -1.70 -7.47 2.25
N LEU A 54 -1.63 -6.59 3.26
CA LEU A 54 -0.59 -5.58 3.36
C LEU A 54 0.81 -6.22 3.49
N ILE A 55 0.99 -7.19 4.37
CA ILE A 55 2.26 -7.89 4.58
C ILE A 55 2.68 -8.67 3.32
N GLU A 56 1.76 -9.41 2.71
CA GLU A 56 2.01 -10.19 1.48
C GLU A 56 2.46 -9.25 0.34
N PHE A 57 1.81 -8.10 0.20
CA PHE A 57 2.19 -7.11 -0.80
C PHE A 57 3.56 -6.48 -0.52
N LEU A 58 3.82 -6.07 0.73
CA LEU A 58 5.10 -5.48 1.11
C LEU A 58 6.26 -6.47 0.90
N ALA A 59 6.06 -7.74 1.28
CA ALA A 59 7.05 -8.81 1.08
C ALA A 59 7.30 -9.11 -0.41
N GLY A 60 6.29 -9.03 -1.27
CA GLY A 60 6.45 -9.15 -2.72
C GLY A 60 7.18 -7.95 -3.34
N SER A 61 6.84 -6.74 -2.88
CA SER A 61 7.33 -5.46 -3.41
C SER A 61 8.78 -5.17 -3.04
N THR A 62 9.30 -5.79 -1.97
CA THR A 62 10.72 -5.70 -1.59
C THR A 62 11.71 -6.24 -2.63
N SER A 63 11.26 -6.95 -3.67
CA SER A 63 12.15 -7.54 -4.68
C SER A 63 12.44 -6.66 -5.91
N SER A 64 11.44 -5.94 -6.46
CA SER A 64 11.58 -5.22 -7.74
C SER A 64 11.56 -3.68 -7.62
N ALA A 65 10.80 -3.13 -6.68
CA ALA A 65 10.74 -1.69 -6.46
C ALA A 65 11.98 -1.21 -5.69
N PHE A 66 12.38 -1.95 -4.64
CA PHE A 66 13.51 -1.57 -3.80
C PHE A 66 14.88 -1.64 -4.50
N THR A 67 15.06 -2.50 -5.51
CA THR A 67 16.31 -2.56 -6.29
C THR A 67 16.50 -1.32 -7.17
N THR A 68 15.42 -0.73 -7.67
CA THR A 68 15.44 0.58 -8.36
C THR A 68 15.65 1.73 -7.36
N ILE A 69 15.06 1.64 -6.16
CA ILE A 69 15.17 2.64 -5.09
C ILE A 69 16.56 2.66 -4.46
N ALA A 70 17.20 1.49 -4.28
CA ALA A 70 18.51 1.36 -3.63
C ALA A 70 19.68 1.88 -4.49
N GLY A 71 19.48 2.06 -5.79
CA GLY A 71 20.46 2.66 -6.72
C GLY A 71 20.12 4.07 -7.20
N GLY A 72 18.92 4.59 -6.86
CA GLY A 72 18.38 5.87 -7.36
C GLY A 72 18.33 6.97 -6.29
N SER A 73 18.05 8.21 -6.71
CA SER A 73 17.80 9.30 -5.76
C SER A 73 16.47 9.09 -5.04
N ARG A 74 16.34 9.57 -3.80
CA ARG A 74 15.07 9.58 -3.03
C ARG A 74 13.90 10.14 -3.86
N THR A 75 14.16 11.15 -4.67
CA THR A 75 13.17 11.73 -5.60
C THR A 75 12.72 10.73 -6.68
N ALA A 76 13.63 9.97 -7.27
CA ALA A 76 13.26 8.94 -8.25
C ALA A 76 12.41 7.82 -7.60
N ALA A 77 12.73 7.47 -6.36
CA ALA A 77 11.93 6.53 -5.58
C ALA A 77 10.51 7.04 -5.32
N ILE A 78 10.36 8.30 -4.91
CA ILE A 78 9.06 8.95 -4.70
C ILE A 78 8.25 8.93 -6.00
N ASN A 79 8.80 9.47 -7.10
CA ASN A 79 8.09 9.55 -8.38
C ASN A 79 7.61 8.17 -8.85
N ARG A 80 8.48 7.16 -8.77
CA ARG A 80 8.11 5.79 -9.18
C ARG A 80 7.03 5.20 -8.26
N THR A 81 7.06 5.51 -6.97
CA THR A 81 6.04 5.06 -6.02
C THR A 81 4.70 5.75 -6.27
N GLU A 82 4.68 7.03 -6.64
CA GLU A 82 3.47 7.76 -7.03
C GLU A 82 2.82 7.19 -8.30
N GLU A 83 3.62 6.82 -9.30
CA GLU A 83 3.14 6.11 -10.50
C GLU A 83 2.47 4.77 -10.12
N LEU A 84 3.15 3.95 -9.32
CA LEU A 84 2.65 2.64 -8.88
C LEU A 84 1.40 2.76 -7.98
N LEU A 85 1.31 3.81 -7.17
CA LEU A 85 0.11 4.14 -6.40
C LEU A 85 -1.06 4.49 -7.32
N SER A 86 -0.81 5.28 -8.37
CA SER A 86 -1.85 5.66 -9.32
C SER A 86 -2.39 4.44 -10.06
N GLU A 87 -1.51 3.57 -10.57
CA GLU A 87 -1.88 2.29 -11.19
C GLU A 87 -2.73 1.42 -10.25
N ALA A 88 -2.36 1.35 -8.97
CA ALA A 88 -3.09 0.57 -7.97
C ALA A 88 -4.49 1.13 -7.66
N ILE A 89 -4.66 2.45 -7.68
CA ILE A 89 -5.97 3.09 -7.48
C ILE A 89 -6.88 2.77 -8.66
N GLU A 90 -6.38 2.90 -9.90
CA GLU A 90 -7.13 2.57 -11.12
C GLU A 90 -7.58 1.10 -11.12
N GLU A 91 -6.70 0.17 -10.75
CA GLU A 91 -7.05 -1.25 -10.58
C GLU A 91 -8.15 -1.46 -9.53
N ALA A 92 -8.06 -0.77 -8.39
CA ALA A 92 -9.04 -0.91 -7.30
C ALA A 92 -10.42 -0.32 -7.63
N GLU A 93 -10.49 0.69 -8.50
CA GLU A 93 -11.75 1.25 -8.99
C GLU A 93 -12.41 0.38 -10.07
N GLY A 94 -11.62 -0.45 -10.76
CA GLY A 94 -12.10 -1.39 -11.78
C GLY A 94 -12.65 -2.73 -11.24
N VAL A 95 -12.53 -2.99 -9.93
CA VAL A 95 -12.91 -4.25 -9.24
C VAL A 95 -14.13 -4.10 -8.34
#